data_AF-A0A484ZYT1-F1
#
_entry.id   AF-A0A484ZYT1-F1
#
_cell.length_a   1.000
_cell.length_b   1.000
_cell.length_c   1.000
_cell.angle_alpha   90.00
_cell.angle_beta   90.00
_cell.angle_gamma   90.00
#
_symmetry.space_group_name_H-M   'P 1'
#
loop_
_entity.id
_entity.type
_entity.pdbx_description
1 polymer ?
#
loop_
_entity_poly.entity_id
_entity_poly.type
_entity_poly.pdbx_seq_one_letter_code
_entity_poly.pdbx_strand_id
1 'polypeptide(L)'
;MITTSKDVLETLGTASQPPEALVALGYSGWEAGQLEHELLENSWLTVEADSNILFHTPIADRWQAAAQKLGIDIHTIATQAGHA
;
A
#
# COMPACT_ATOMS: atom_id res chain seq x y z
N MET A 1 -13.54 4.84 -3.40
CA MET A 1 -14.16 4.15 -4.55
C MET A 1 -13.05 3.75 -5.51
N ILE A 2 -12.95 2.48 -5.91
CA ILE A 2 -11.96 2.01 -6.89
C ILE A 2 -12.70 1.91 -8.23
N THR A 3 -12.09 2.41 -9.29
CA THR A 3 -12.66 2.39 -10.64
C THR A 3 -11.59 2.03 -11.65
N THR A 4 -11.95 1.18 -12.60
CA THR A 4 -11.13 0.81 -13.76
C THR A 4 -11.69 1.40 -15.05
N SER A 5 -12.75 2.22 -14.97
CA SER A 5 -13.40 2.83 -16.12
C SER A 5 -12.54 3.93 -16.71
N LYS A 6 -12.38 3.92 -18.04
CA LYS A 6 -11.68 4.97 -18.80
C LYS A 6 -12.29 6.34 -18.57
N ASP A 7 -13.60 6.41 -18.36
CA ASP A 7 -14.33 7.66 -18.09
C ASP A 7 -13.71 8.47 -16.93
N VAL A 8 -13.24 7.80 -15.88
CA VAL A 8 -12.62 8.49 -14.74
C VAL A 8 -11.18 8.90 -15.05
N LEU A 9 -10.49 8.18 -15.94
CA LEU A 9 -9.18 8.62 -16.44
C LEU A 9 -9.32 9.86 -17.34
N GLU A 10 -10.39 9.96 -18.11
CA GLU A 10 -10.68 11.11 -18.97
C GLU A 10 -11.05 12.38 -18.19
N THR A 11 -11.58 12.25 -16.96
CA THR A 11 -11.87 13.41 -16.11
C THR A 11 -10.64 13.94 -15.38
N LEU A 12 -9.54 13.18 -15.31
CA LEU A 12 -8.28 13.64 -14.72
C LEU A 12 -7.72 14.83 -15.52
N GLY A 13 -7.48 15.95 -14.84
CA GLY A 13 -7.05 17.20 -15.49
C GLY A 13 -8.21 18.10 -15.96
N THR A 14 -9.46 17.71 -15.76
CA THR A 14 -10.64 18.57 -15.97
C THR A 14 -11.13 19.18 -14.65
N ALA A 15 -12.05 20.14 -14.72
CA ALA A 15 -12.70 20.72 -13.54
C ALA A 15 -13.52 19.69 -12.73
N SER A 16 -13.85 18.54 -13.32
CA SER A 16 -14.58 17.44 -12.68
C SER A 16 -13.66 16.38 -12.07
N GLN A 17 -12.35 16.64 -11.96
CA GLN A 17 -11.43 15.68 -11.35
C GLN A 17 -11.72 15.50 -9.85
N PRO A 18 -11.58 14.26 -9.31
CA PRO A 18 -11.62 14.05 -7.88
C PRO A 18 -10.52 14.85 -7.16
N PRO A 19 -10.77 15.32 -5.92
CA PRO A 19 -9.75 16.06 -5.15
C PRO A 19 -8.52 15.21 -4.85
N GLU A 20 -8.71 13.90 -4.69
CA GLU A 20 -7.65 12.92 -4.45
C GLU A 20 -7.82 11.76 -5.44
N ALA A 21 -6.81 11.53 -6.28
CA ALA A 21 -6.79 10.44 -7.23
C ALA A 21 -5.42 9.75 -7.20
N LEU A 22 -5.45 8.42 -7.18
CA LEU A 22 -4.25 7.58 -7.32
C LEU A 22 -4.41 6.73 -8.57
N VAL A 23 -3.50 6.88 -9.52
CA VAL A 23 -3.46 6.05 -10.73
C VAL A 23 -2.40 4.99 -10.55
N ALA A 24 -2.80 3.72 -10.64
CA ALA A 24 -1.91 2.57 -10.63
C ALA A 24 -2.12 1.74 -11.89
N LEU A 25 -1.02 1.21 -12.45
CA LEU A 25 -1.05 0.33 -13.61
C LEU A 25 -0.73 -1.09 -13.16
N GLY A 26 -1.66 -2.00 -13.37
CA GLY A 26 -1.58 -3.37 -12.88
C GLY A 26 -2.11 -3.52 -11.44
N TYR A 27 -2.21 -4.76 -11.00
CA TYR A 27 -2.60 -5.11 -9.64
C TYR A 27 -1.73 -6.26 -9.15
N SER A 28 -1.47 -6.28 -7.85
CA SER A 28 -0.95 -7.46 -7.17
C SER A 28 -2.14 -8.32 -6.76
N GLY A 29 -2.12 -9.59 -7.14
CA GLY A 29 -3.12 -10.58 -6.76
C GLY A 29 -2.43 -11.77 -6.14
N TRP A 30 -3.08 -12.37 -5.17
CA TRP A 30 -2.63 -13.59 -4.51
C TRP A 30 -3.52 -14.76 -4.94
N GLU A 31 -2.92 -15.94 -5.06
CA GLU A 31 -3.68 -17.18 -5.18
C GLU A 31 -4.36 -17.52 -3.85
N ALA A 32 -5.35 -18.41 -3.88
CA ALA A 32 -6.10 -18.79 -2.69
C ALA A 32 -5.17 -19.39 -1.62
N GLY A 33 -5.12 -18.77 -0.43
CA GLY A 33 -4.27 -19.23 0.67
C GLY A 33 -2.82 -18.75 0.61
N GLN A 34 -2.39 -18.09 -0.48
CA GLN A 34 -1.01 -17.62 -0.63
C GLN A 34 -0.71 -16.48 0.34
N LEU A 35 -1.59 -15.47 0.42
CA LEU A 35 -1.41 -14.33 1.31
C LEU A 35 -1.31 -14.76 2.77
N GLU A 36 -2.18 -15.68 3.20
CA GLU A 36 -2.18 -16.23 4.55
C GLU A 36 -0.89 -17.00 4.85
N HIS A 37 -0.38 -17.78 3.89
CA HIS A 37 0.89 -18.49 4.05
C HIS A 37 2.07 -17.51 4.17
N GLU A 38 2.13 -16.48 3.32
CA GLU A 38 3.20 -15.49 3.36
C GLU A 38 3.15 -14.63 4.64
N LEU A 39 1.96 -14.39 5.20
CA LEU A 39 1.80 -13.76 6.52
C LEU A 39 2.33 -14.66 7.64
N LEU A 40 2.09 -15.97 7.59
CA LEU A 40 2.61 -16.93 8.57
C LEU A 40 4.14 -17.05 8.53
N GLU A 41 4.73 -16.94 7.34
CA GLU A 41 6.19 -16.93 7.13
C GLU A 41 6.84 -15.57 7.46
N ASN A 42 6.09 -14.62 8.05
CA ASN A 42 6.56 -13.25 8.34
C ASN A 42 7.12 -12.51 7.11
N SER A 43 6.68 -12.89 5.90
CA SER A 43 7.13 -12.27 4.65
C SER A 43 6.43 -10.93 4.39
N TRP A 44 5.27 -10.69 5.01
CA TRP A 44 4.56 -9.43 4.96
C TRP A 44 4.21 -8.91 6.35
N LEU A 45 4.33 -7.59 6.51
CA LEU A 45 3.80 -6.85 7.65
C LEU A 45 2.53 -6.13 7.21
N THR A 46 1.47 -6.24 8.03
CA THR A 46 0.18 -5.61 7.75
C THR A 46 -0.09 -4.47 8.72
N VAL A 47 -0.67 -3.39 8.21
CA VAL A 47 -1.11 -2.24 8.99
C VAL A 47 -2.43 -1.74 8.41
N GLU A 48 -3.26 -1.13 9.24
CA GLU A 48 -4.51 -0.53 8.77
C GLU A 48 -4.24 0.58 7.75
N ALA A 49 -4.93 0.49 6.62
CA ALA A 49 -4.85 1.46 5.55
C ALA A 49 -5.15 2.87 6.06
N ASP A 50 -4.33 3.84 5.63
CA ASP A 50 -4.46 5.24 6.02
C ASP A 50 -4.57 6.13 4.80
N SER A 51 -5.66 6.89 4.68
CA SER A 51 -5.85 7.82 3.56
C SER A 51 -4.76 8.90 3.52
N ASN A 52 -4.21 9.31 4.66
CA ASN A 52 -3.11 10.28 4.68
C ASN A 52 -1.81 9.68 4.11
N ILE A 53 -1.54 8.41 4.40
CA ILE A 53 -0.38 7.71 3.83
C ILE A 53 -0.60 7.47 2.33
N LEU A 54 -1.82 7.15 1.92
CA LEU A 54 -2.15 6.83 0.53
C LEU A 54 -2.20 8.05 -0.40
N PHE A 55 -2.75 9.18 0.05
CA PHE A 55 -2.99 10.35 -0.81
C PHE A 55 -2.09 11.55 -0.50
N HIS A 56 -1.71 11.75 0.76
CA HIS A 56 -0.99 12.96 1.19
C HIS A 56 0.52 12.75 1.41
N THR A 57 0.97 11.50 1.50
CA THR A 57 2.40 11.20 1.74
C THR A 57 3.14 10.94 0.41
N PRO A 58 4.33 11.54 0.20
CA PRO A 58 5.17 11.25 -0.97
C PRO A 58 5.45 9.76 -1.11
N ILE A 59 5.44 9.22 -2.33
CA ILE A 59 5.56 7.77 -2.60
C ILE A 59 6.78 7.15 -1.91
N ALA A 60 7.93 7.85 -1.92
CA ALA A 60 9.17 7.40 -1.31
C ALA A 60 9.07 7.25 0.22
N ASP A 61 8.17 7.99 0.87
CA ASP A 61 8.04 8.04 2.33
C ASP A 61 6.87 7.16 2.83
N ARG A 62 6.00 6.70 1.93
CA ARG A 62 4.79 5.92 2.31
C ARG A 62 5.12 4.65 3.07
N TRP A 63 6.13 3.90 2.64
CA TRP A 63 6.52 2.66 3.29
C TRP A 63 7.04 2.92 4.72
N GLN A 64 7.79 4.01 4.91
CA GLN A 64 8.30 4.41 6.22
C GLN A 64 7.18 4.90 7.12
N ALA A 65 6.25 5.71 6.61
CA ALA A 65 5.06 6.15 7.35
C ALA A 65 4.16 4.96 7.76
N ALA A 66 4.01 3.96 6.88
CA ALA A 66 3.28 2.73 7.18
C ALA A 66 3.96 1.90 8.28
N ALA A 67 5.29 1.76 8.23
CA ALA A 67 6.06 1.07 9.28
C ALA A 67 6.00 1.80 10.63
N GLN A 68 6.10 3.13 10.63
CA GLN A 68 5.93 3.94 11.83
C GLN A 68 4.53 3.80 12.43
N LYS A 69 3.49 3.70 11.61
CA LYS A 69 2.11 3.46 12.07
C LYS A 69 1.96 2.11 12.78
N LEU A 70 2.73 1.12 12.38
CA LEU A 70 2.79 -0.19 13.05
C LEU A 70 3.58 -0.13 14.38
N GLY A 71 4.19 1.02 14.70
CA GLY A 71 5.07 1.19 15.86
C GLY A 71 6.42 0.51 15.67
N ILE A 72 6.77 0.14 14.43
CA ILE A 72 8.01 -0.54 14.12
C ILE A 72 9.03 0.48 13.64
N ASP A 73 10.13 0.57 14.37
CA ASP A 73 11.30 1.30 13.91
C ASP A 73 12.04 0.42 12.90
N ILE A 74 12.08 0.81 11.62
CA ILE A 74 12.75 0.05 10.55
C ILE A 74 14.22 -0.23 10.88
N HIS A 75 14.85 0.61 11.70
CA HIS A 75 16.21 0.40 12.20
C HIS A 75 16.32 -0.74 13.23
N THR A 76 15.19 -1.16 13.82
CA THR A 76 15.10 -2.31 14.73
C THR A 76 14.57 -3.58 14.06
N ILE A 77 14.10 -3.51 12.81
CA ILE A 77 13.81 -4.72 12.02
C ILE A 77 15.16 -5.31 11.59
N ALA A 78 15.67 -6.24 12.39
CA ALA A 78 16.84 -7.03 12.02
C ALA A 78 16.58 -7.72 10.66
N THR A 79 17.56 -7.67 9.77
CA THR A 79 17.56 -8.32 8.44
C THR A 79 17.51 -9.85 8.48
N GLN A 80 17.29 -10.44 9.65
CA GLN A 80 17.23 -11.87 9.87
C GLN A 80 15.79 -12.25 10.22
N ALA A 81 15.07 -12.81 9.25
CA ALA A 81 14.03 -13.79 9.55
C ALA A 81 14.73 -15.00 10.21
N GLY A 82 14.91 -14.94 11.53
CA GLY A 82 15.48 -16.02 12.31
C GLY A 82 14.43 -17.10 12.51
N HIS A 83 14.36 -18.05 11.57
CA HIS A 83 13.84 -19.39 11.89
C HIS A 83 14.98 -20.19 12.52
N ALA A 84 14.75 -20.71 13.72
CA ALA A 84 15.48 -21.86 14.28
C ALA A 84 14.48 -23.00 14.46
#